data_AF-A0A8T3E6Q9-F1
#
_entry.id   AF-A0A8T3E6Q9-F1
#
_cell.length_a   1.000
_cell.length_b   1.000
_cell.length_c   1.000
_cell.angle_alpha   90.00
_cell.angle_beta   90.00
_cell.angle_gamma   90.00
#
_symmetry.space_group_name_H-M   'P 1'
#
loop_
_entity.id
_entity.type
_entity.pdbx_description
1 polymer ?
#
loop_
_entity_poly.entity_id
_entity_poly.type
_entity_poly.pdbx_seq_one_letter_code
_entity_poly.pdbx_strand_id
1 'polypeptide(L)'
;MATATSTPAGQRISTRTSAASTPLSPTRISRLQEKEELSNLNDRLAVYIDKVRSLESENSVLHLQISEKEEVRSRELTGLKSLYETELADTRRSLDDTAKERARLQIELGKLKTEHEQLLQNYAKKEADLSGTQARLKDVEASLNSKEAILATSLSEKKALEASLADLQDHIQELDAGLASAKKQLGEETLLRVDLENRCQSLTEELEFRKNMFEEEIKDTRRRHETRLVEVDSGRQIEYEFKLAQALAEMRQQHDEQVKLYKDEMEQTYMAKLENTRLSSEMNNSSANMAREELKESRLRVESLAAQLASLQKETRGWQDRINELEAALAQERDSSRRMLAEKEREISEIRAKMQQQLDEYEQLLDVKLALDMEINAYRKLLEGEEERLKLSPSPSSRVTVSRASSSRSVRTTRGKRKRMDVEESEASSSVSIAHSASATGNVCIHELDVDGKFIRLHNTSEQDQPMGGFEMTRTIGETSATYKFTPKYVLRAGQQVTVWAANAGVSSSPPTDLIWKNQNSWGTGEDVQVVLKNPQGEEVAHRTTVFKTATEEEQADEEEDEGVEVIEEDLFHQQGDPRATKRGCAIM
;
A
#
# COMPACT_ATOMS: atom_id res chain seq x y z
N MET A 1 -68.18 80.64 -186.27
CA MET A 1 -69.22 81.67 -186.07
C MET A 1 -68.71 82.91 -186.78
N ALA A 2 -69.34 83.43 -187.85
CA ALA A 2 -70.68 84.01 -187.96
C ALA A 2 -70.73 85.41 -187.29
N THR A 3 -71.25 86.50 -187.89
CA THR A 3 -72.30 86.64 -188.94
C THR A 3 -72.13 87.85 -189.89
N ALA A 4 -72.58 87.70 -191.16
CA ALA A 4 -73.34 88.63 -192.05
C ALA A 4 -72.96 90.14 -192.24
N THR A 5 -73.17 90.81 -193.40
CA THR A 5 -73.86 90.43 -194.67
C THR A 5 -72.95 90.54 -195.93
N SER A 6 -72.98 91.45 -196.93
CA SER A 6 -73.79 92.66 -197.27
C SER A 6 -73.70 92.99 -198.79
N THR A 7 -74.81 93.34 -199.47
CA THR A 7 -74.94 93.77 -200.91
C THR A 7 -76.43 94.19 -201.18
N PRO A 8 -76.95 94.61 -202.37
CA PRO A 8 -76.38 95.12 -203.65
C PRO A 8 -77.15 96.36 -204.26
N ALA A 9 -76.93 96.69 -205.56
CA ALA A 9 -77.93 97.04 -206.62
C ALA A 9 -77.79 98.37 -207.44
N GLY A 10 -78.22 98.33 -208.72
CA GLY A 10 -78.45 99.47 -209.67
C GLY A 10 -77.19 100.03 -210.39
N GLN A 11 -77.00 100.12 -211.72
CA GLN A 11 -77.74 99.85 -212.99
C GLN A 11 -78.39 101.04 -213.76
N ARG A 12 -77.76 101.39 -214.91
CA ARG A 12 -78.26 102.03 -216.18
C ARG A 12 -79.19 103.28 -216.17
N ILE A 13 -78.77 104.32 -216.92
CA ILE A 13 -79.59 105.07 -217.91
C ILE A 13 -78.72 105.33 -219.17
N SER A 14 -79.33 105.59 -220.34
CA SER A 14 -78.65 105.96 -221.60
C SER A 14 -79.35 107.11 -222.34
N THR A 15 -78.61 107.98 -223.02
CA THR A 15 -79.12 108.83 -224.12
C THR A 15 -78.03 109.25 -225.12
N ARG A 16 -78.44 109.61 -226.34
CA ARG A 16 -77.64 110.28 -227.39
C ARG A 16 -77.72 111.80 -227.18
N THR A 17 -76.79 112.64 -227.64
CA THR A 17 -76.74 113.25 -229.00
C THR A 17 -75.34 113.88 -229.25
N SER A 18 -74.63 113.57 -230.35
CA SER A 18 -74.44 114.42 -231.57
C SER A 18 -74.19 115.92 -231.33
N ALA A 19 -73.17 116.60 -231.90
CA ALA A 19 -72.08 116.22 -232.83
C ALA A 19 -70.79 117.02 -232.45
N ALA A 20 -69.92 117.68 -233.24
CA ALA A 20 -69.63 117.93 -234.68
C ALA A 20 -68.20 118.61 -234.75
N SER A 21 -67.46 118.73 -235.86
CA SER A 21 -67.40 118.01 -237.15
C SER A 21 -66.11 118.40 -237.94
N THR A 22 -65.37 117.41 -238.46
CA THR A 22 -64.52 117.47 -239.71
C THR A 22 -63.30 118.44 -239.77
N PRO A 23 -62.35 118.30 -240.74
CA PRO A 23 -61.75 117.05 -241.28
C PRO A 23 -60.21 117.07 -241.55
N LEU A 24 -59.60 115.87 -241.44
CA LEU A 24 -58.55 115.29 -242.31
C LEU A 24 -57.17 115.96 -242.60
N SER A 25 -56.11 115.22 -242.21
CA SER A 25 -54.89 114.91 -243.02
C SER A 25 -53.81 115.99 -243.32
N PRO A 26 -52.54 115.62 -243.62
CA PRO A 26 -51.81 114.36 -243.35
C PRO A 26 -50.37 114.56 -242.78
N THR A 27 -50.12 114.17 -241.51
CA THR A 27 -48.74 113.91 -241.00
C THR A 27 -48.85 113.07 -239.72
N ARG A 28 -48.33 111.83 -239.71
CA ARG A 28 -48.83 110.80 -238.76
C ARG A 28 -47.79 109.97 -238.00
N ILE A 29 -46.49 110.16 -238.23
CA ILE A 29 -45.46 109.21 -237.77
C ILE A 29 -44.93 109.54 -236.35
N SER A 30 -44.68 110.80 -236.03
CA SER A 30 -43.90 111.17 -234.82
C SER A 30 -44.63 111.09 -233.47
N ARG A 31 -45.96 110.92 -233.42
CA ARG A 31 -46.76 111.02 -232.16
C ARG A 31 -47.20 109.68 -231.57
N LEU A 32 -46.86 108.55 -232.19
CA LEU A 32 -47.21 107.23 -231.65
C LEU A 32 -46.21 106.76 -230.58
N GLN A 33 -44.92 107.06 -230.75
CA GLN A 33 -43.84 106.58 -229.86
C GLN A 33 -43.94 107.17 -228.44
N GLU A 34 -44.14 108.49 -228.28
CA GLU A 34 -44.26 109.14 -226.95
C GLU A 34 -45.34 108.50 -226.06
N LYS A 35 -46.45 108.04 -226.65
CA LYS A 35 -47.55 107.43 -225.90
C LYS A 35 -47.22 106.01 -225.42
N GLU A 36 -46.40 105.29 -226.17
CA GLU A 36 -45.98 103.92 -225.87
C GLU A 36 -44.89 103.91 -224.78
N GLU A 37 -43.99 104.90 -224.78
CA GLU A 37 -43.01 105.14 -223.72
C GLU A 37 -43.66 105.50 -222.38
N LEU A 38 -44.69 106.37 -222.38
CA LEU A 38 -45.42 106.73 -221.17
C LEU A 38 -46.22 105.57 -220.56
N SER A 39 -46.66 104.58 -221.36
CA SER A 39 -47.23 103.34 -220.81
C SER A 39 -46.15 102.54 -220.07
N ASN A 40 -45.05 102.22 -220.75
CA ASN A 40 -43.93 101.45 -220.21
C ASN A 40 -43.38 102.03 -218.89
N LEU A 41 -43.36 103.35 -218.75
CA LEU A 41 -42.93 104.01 -217.50
C LEU A 41 -43.91 103.77 -216.35
N ASN A 42 -45.22 103.87 -216.62
CA ASN A 42 -46.28 103.63 -215.63
C ASN A 42 -46.34 102.15 -215.21
N ASP A 43 -46.22 101.23 -216.17
CA ASP A 43 -46.21 99.79 -215.94
C ASP A 43 -45.01 99.39 -215.06
N ARG A 44 -43.83 100.00 -215.28
CA ARG A 44 -42.67 99.88 -214.36
C ARG A 44 -42.95 100.44 -212.96
N LEU A 45 -43.64 101.58 -212.86
CA LEU A 45 -43.96 102.21 -211.58
C LEU A 45 -44.90 101.33 -210.74
N ALA A 46 -45.89 100.69 -211.36
CA ALA A 46 -46.75 99.70 -210.72
C ALA A 46 -45.95 98.52 -210.14
N VAL A 47 -45.04 97.93 -210.94
CA VAL A 47 -44.16 96.83 -210.49
C VAL A 47 -43.27 97.24 -209.31
N TYR A 48 -42.77 98.48 -209.28
CA TYR A 48 -42.04 99.00 -208.12
C TYR A 48 -42.92 99.17 -206.88
N ILE A 49 -44.15 99.69 -207.01
CA ILE A 49 -45.08 99.85 -205.88
C ILE A 49 -45.47 98.49 -205.29
N ASP A 50 -45.77 97.50 -206.13
CA ASP A 50 -46.08 96.14 -205.66
C ASP A 50 -44.86 95.47 -205.03
N LYS A 51 -43.63 95.73 -205.52
CA LYS A 51 -42.43 95.22 -204.85
C LYS A 51 -42.15 95.91 -203.51
N VAL A 52 -42.43 97.22 -203.37
CA VAL A 52 -42.34 97.92 -202.08
C VAL A 52 -43.36 97.34 -201.09
N ARG A 53 -44.63 97.17 -201.48
CA ARG A 53 -45.65 96.52 -200.65
C ARG A 53 -45.29 95.10 -200.23
N SER A 54 -44.70 94.32 -201.15
CA SER A 54 -44.14 93.01 -200.84
C SER A 54 -43.05 93.08 -199.77
N LEU A 55 -42.13 94.05 -199.85
CA LEU A 55 -41.05 94.24 -198.87
C LEU A 55 -41.55 94.79 -197.53
N GLU A 56 -42.55 95.67 -197.53
CA GLU A 56 -43.21 96.16 -196.30
C GLU A 56 -43.91 95.02 -195.56
N SER A 57 -44.65 94.17 -196.28
CA SER A 57 -45.27 92.96 -195.73
C SER A 57 -44.22 91.97 -195.20
N GLU A 58 -43.13 91.74 -195.95
CA GLU A 58 -42.04 90.85 -195.56
C GLU A 58 -41.33 91.35 -194.29
N ASN A 59 -41.05 92.66 -194.23
CA ASN A 59 -40.39 93.28 -193.07
C ASN A 59 -41.30 93.30 -191.83
N SER A 60 -42.62 93.49 -192.00
CA SER A 60 -43.59 93.35 -190.89
C SER A 60 -43.63 91.92 -190.33
N VAL A 61 -43.56 90.90 -191.19
CA VAL A 61 -43.46 89.50 -190.77
C VAL A 61 -42.12 89.20 -190.09
N LEU A 62 -41.00 89.76 -190.59
CA LEU A 62 -39.69 89.62 -189.95
C LEU A 62 -39.66 90.27 -188.56
N HIS A 63 -40.25 91.45 -188.37
CA HIS A 63 -40.37 92.07 -187.05
C HIS A 63 -41.21 91.22 -186.08
N LEU A 64 -42.33 90.64 -186.54
CA LEU A 64 -43.09 89.67 -185.74
C LEU A 64 -42.23 88.46 -185.36
N GLN A 65 -41.56 87.81 -186.32
CA GLN A 65 -40.70 86.66 -186.03
C GLN A 65 -39.51 86.97 -185.11
N ILE A 66 -38.99 88.21 -185.12
CA ILE A 66 -37.98 88.66 -184.17
C ILE A 66 -38.61 88.75 -182.77
N SER A 67 -39.76 89.42 -182.63
CA SER A 67 -40.44 89.53 -181.33
C SER A 67 -40.87 88.18 -180.76
N GLU A 68 -41.37 87.26 -181.59
CA GLU A 68 -41.70 85.88 -181.20
C GLU A 68 -40.46 85.13 -180.72
N LYS A 69 -39.33 85.23 -181.42
CA LYS A 69 -38.06 84.58 -181.02
C LYS A 69 -37.48 85.19 -179.75
N GLU A 70 -37.64 86.49 -179.52
CA GLU A 70 -37.20 87.14 -178.28
C GLU A 70 -38.12 86.80 -177.09
N GLU A 71 -39.44 86.74 -177.30
CA GLU A 71 -40.37 86.23 -176.28
C GLU A 71 -40.12 84.75 -175.97
N VAL A 72 -39.92 83.89 -176.98
CA VAL A 72 -39.60 82.47 -176.78
C VAL A 72 -38.29 82.32 -176.03
N ARG A 73 -37.21 83.00 -176.44
CA ARG A 73 -35.93 83.00 -175.71
C ARG A 73 -36.10 83.50 -174.27
N SER A 74 -36.92 84.52 -174.05
CA SER A 74 -37.21 85.05 -172.70
C SER A 74 -37.97 84.04 -171.84
N ARG A 75 -38.97 83.33 -172.41
CA ARG A 75 -39.70 82.24 -171.75
C ARG A 75 -38.79 81.04 -171.46
N GLU A 76 -37.92 80.65 -172.39
CA GLU A 76 -36.92 79.60 -172.23
C GLU A 76 -35.91 79.94 -171.13
N LEU A 77 -35.32 81.14 -171.15
CA LEU A 77 -34.39 81.60 -170.11
C LEU A 77 -35.07 81.70 -168.74
N THR A 78 -36.32 82.14 -168.67
CA THR A 78 -37.09 82.21 -167.42
C THR A 78 -37.46 80.82 -166.91
N GLY A 79 -37.82 79.89 -167.80
CA GLY A 79 -38.08 78.48 -167.47
C GLY A 79 -36.83 77.76 -166.97
N LEU A 80 -35.71 77.90 -167.68
CA LEU A 80 -34.41 77.34 -167.29
C LEU A 80 -33.91 77.92 -165.97
N LYS A 81 -34.10 79.23 -165.75
CA LYS A 81 -33.85 79.87 -164.45
C LYS A 81 -34.72 79.25 -163.35
N SER A 82 -36.02 79.10 -163.60
CA SER A 82 -36.95 78.49 -162.63
C SER A 82 -36.59 77.05 -162.29
N LEU A 83 -36.11 76.27 -163.27
CA LEU A 83 -35.64 74.89 -163.06
C LEU A 83 -34.40 74.88 -162.15
N TYR A 84 -33.37 75.67 -162.47
CA TYR A 84 -32.19 75.78 -161.61
C TYR A 84 -32.49 76.36 -160.23
N GLU A 85 -33.46 77.29 -160.10
CA GLU A 85 -33.91 77.79 -158.79
C GLU A 85 -34.64 76.72 -157.96
N THR A 86 -35.40 75.81 -158.60
CA THR A 86 -35.99 74.65 -157.91
C THR A 86 -34.96 73.58 -157.55
N GLU A 87 -34.03 73.24 -158.44
CA GLU A 87 -32.93 72.31 -158.15
C GLU A 87 -32.04 72.82 -157.00
N LEU A 88 -31.74 74.12 -156.98
CA LEU A 88 -31.03 74.77 -155.88
C LEU A 88 -31.84 74.84 -154.58
N ALA A 89 -33.17 74.84 -154.64
CA ALA A 89 -34.02 74.79 -153.45
C ALA A 89 -34.07 73.37 -152.86
N ASP A 90 -34.22 72.34 -153.69
CA ASP A 90 -34.32 70.95 -153.24
C ASP A 90 -32.97 70.36 -152.82
N THR A 91 -31.87 70.74 -153.47
CA THR A 91 -30.52 70.39 -152.98
C THR A 91 -30.21 71.06 -151.63
N ARG A 92 -30.65 72.31 -151.41
CA ARG A 92 -30.56 72.97 -150.08
C ARG A 92 -31.39 72.26 -149.03
N ARG A 93 -32.65 71.89 -149.34
CA ARG A 93 -33.50 71.09 -148.42
C ARG A 93 -32.84 69.77 -148.04
N SER A 94 -32.31 69.04 -149.03
CA SER A 94 -31.59 67.79 -148.77
C SER A 94 -30.34 67.99 -147.90
N LEU A 95 -29.61 69.09 -148.09
CA LEU A 95 -28.47 69.45 -147.24
C LEU A 95 -28.91 69.81 -145.81
N ASP A 96 -29.99 70.58 -145.65
CA ASP A 96 -30.54 70.94 -144.34
C ASP A 96 -31.10 69.72 -143.59
N ASP A 97 -31.79 68.80 -144.28
CA ASP A 97 -32.35 67.59 -143.69
C ASP A 97 -31.26 66.58 -143.30
N THR A 98 -30.27 66.33 -144.17
CA THR A 98 -29.10 65.53 -143.80
C THR A 98 -28.26 66.18 -142.70
N ALA A 99 -28.21 67.51 -142.60
CA ALA A 99 -27.60 68.21 -141.47
C ALA A 99 -28.39 68.03 -140.16
N LYS A 100 -29.73 68.04 -140.18
CA LYS A 100 -30.59 67.73 -139.03
C LYS A 100 -30.42 66.28 -138.58
N GLU A 101 -30.41 65.32 -139.52
CA GLU A 101 -30.18 63.90 -139.23
C GLU A 101 -28.79 63.67 -138.63
N ARG A 102 -27.75 64.27 -139.20
CA ARG A 102 -26.39 64.21 -138.65
C ARG A 102 -26.32 64.80 -137.23
N ALA A 103 -26.95 65.94 -136.99
CA ALA A 103 -26.99 66.56 -135.66
C ALA A 103 -27.76 65.69 -134.65
N ARG A 104 -28.89 65.09 -135.06
CA ARG A 104 -29.67 64.14 -134.26
C ARG A 104 -28.84 62.91 -133.90
N LEU A 105 -28.22 62.26 -134.89
CA LEU A 105 -27.37 61.09 -134.69
C LEU A 105 -26.15 61.41 -133.81
N GLN A 106 -25.58 62.62 -133.92
CA GLN A 106 -24.50 63.09 -133.05
C GLN A 106 -24.95 63.25 -131.59
N ILE A 107 -26.18 63.72 -131.35
CA ILE A 107 -26.78 63.80 -130.01
C ILE A 107 -27.10 62.40 -129.46
N GLU A 108 -27.68 61.51 -130.27
CA GLU A 108 -27.99 60.13 -129.88
C GLU A 108 -26.71 59.34 -129.57
N LEU A 109 -25.66 59.47 -130.39
CA LEU A 109 -24.33 58.92 -130.14
C LEU A 109 -23.67 59.53 -128.89
N GLY A 110 -23.89 60.81 -128.61
CA GLY A 110 -23.45 61.47 -127.37
C GLY A 110 -24.10 60.86 -126.13
N LYS A 111 -25.43 60.70 -126.15
CA LYS A 111 -26.20 60.05 -125.08
C LYS A 111 -25.72 58.62 -124.83
N LEU A 112 -25.69 57.80 -125.88
CA LEU A 112 -25.25 56.40 -125.81
C LEU A 112 -23.82 56.25 -125.27
N LYS A 113 -22.91 57.19 -125.57
CA LYS A 113 -21.58 57.23 -124.93
C LYS A 113 -21.67 57.52 -123.44
N THR A 114 -22.41 58.54 -123.02
CA THR A 114 -22.56 58.85 -121.59
C THR A 114 -23.27 57.75 -120.80
N GLU A 115 -24.24 57.06 -121.42
CA GLU A 115 -24.92 55.89 -120.84
C GLU A 115 -23.97 54.70 -120.72
N HIS A 116 -23.14 54.43 -121.74
CA HIS A 116 -22.12 53.39 -121.72
C HIS A 116 -21.03 53.67 -120.67
N GLU A 117 -20.55 54.91 -120.57
CA GLU A 117 -19.59 55.34 -119.54
C GLU A 117 -20.16 55.19 -118.12
N GLN A 118 -21.43 55.54 -117.90
CA GLN A 118 -22.12 55.32 -116.63
C GLN A 118 -22.30 53.82 -116.32
N LEU A 119 -22.64 53.00 -117.31
CA LEU A 119 -22.75 51.55 -117.16
C LEU A 119 -21.39 50.91 -116.82
N LEU A 120 -20.29 51.33 -117.46
CA LEU A 120 -18.93 50.89 -117.13
C LEU A 120 -18.54 51.29 -115.70
N GLN A 121 -18.80 52.53 -115.29
CA GLN A 121 -18.54 52.97 -113.91
C GLN A 121 -19.36 52.20 -112.88
N ASN A 122 -20.62 51.87 -113.19
CA ASN A 122 -21.48 51.09 -112.31
C ASN A 122 -21.09 49.61 -112.26
N TYR A 123 -20.65 49.04 -113.39
CA TYR A 123 -20.09 47.68 -113.45
C TYR A 123 -18.81 47.59 -112.62
N ALA A 124 -17.85 48.50 -112.81
CA ALA A 124 -16.59 48.53 -112.06
C ALA A 124 -16.82 48.70 -110.54
N LYS A 125 -17.80 49.51 -110.12
CA LYS A 125 -18.23 49.58 -108.71
C LYS A 125 -18.78 48.24 -108.21
N LYS A 126 -19.59 47.54 -109.00
CA LYS A 126 -20.15 46.24 -108.61
C LYS A 126 -19.12 45.11 -108.59
N GLU A 127 -18.11 45.17 -109.44
CA GLU A 127 -16.95 44.27 -109.42
C GLU A 127 -16.06 44.52 -108.19
N ALA A 128 -15.88 45.78 -107.79
CA ALA A 128 -15.23 46.16 -106.53
C ALA A 128 -16.05 45.71 -105.30
N ASP A 129 -17.37 45.92 -105.29
CA ASP A 129 -18.26 45.43 -104.23
C ASP A 129 -18.21 43.90 -104.11
N LEU A 130 -18.20 43.19 -105.25
CA LEU A 130 -18.17 41.73 -105.31
C LEU A 130 -16.82 41.17 -104.83
N SER A 131 -15.69 41.72 -105.27
CA SER A 131 -14.37 41.30 -104.81
C SER A 131 -14.16 41.61 -103.31
N GLY A 132 -14.64 42.76 -102.83
CA GLY A 132 -14.60 43.12 -101.41
C GLY A 132 -15.49 42.23 -100.52
N THR A 133 -16.64 41.76 -101.02
CA THR A 133 -17.48 40.80 -100.29
C THR A 133 -16.94 39.37 -100.36
N GLN A 134 -16.34 38.95 -101.48
CA GLN A 134 -15.63 37.67 -101.60
C GLN A 134 -14.41 37.58 -100.68
N ALA A 135 -13.67 38.68 -100.48
CA ALA A 135 -12.56 38.73 -99.52
C ALA A 135 -13.07 38.50 -98.08
N ARG A 136 -14.07 39.29 -97.65
CA ARG A 136 -14.69 39.14 -96.31
C ARG A 136 -15.28 37.75 -96.07
N LEU A 137 -15.85 37.12 -97.10
CA LEU A 137 -16.36 35.75 -97.02
C LEU A 137 -15.24 34.76 -96.70
N LYS A 138 -14.10 34.84 -97.39
CA LYS A 138 -12.92 34.01 -97.10
C LYS A 138 -12.33 34.25 -95.70
N ASP A 139 -12.30 35.51 -95.25
CA ASP A 139 -11.85 35.86 -93.89
C ASP A 139 -12.76 35.21 -92.81
N VAL A 140 -14.08 35.20 -93.06
CA VAL A 140 -15.07 34.58 -92.17
C VAL A 140 -14.98 33.05 -92.22
N GLU A 141 -14.81 32.44 -93.39
CA GLU A 141 -14.57 31.00 -93.55
C GLU A 141 -13.29 30.55 -92.82
N ALA A 142 -12.19 31.31 -92.96
CA ALA A 142 -10.95 31.04 -92.22
C ALA A 142 -11.14 31.17 -90.70
N SER A 143 -11.92 32.17 -90.24
CA SER A 143 -12.26 32.33 -88.82
C SER A 143 -13.15 31.20 -88.30
N LEU A 144 -14.07 30.69 -89.12
CA LEU A 144 -14.94 29.55 -88.79
C LEU A 144 -14.11 28.28 -88.66
N ASN A 145 -13.34 27.91 -89.68
CA ASN A 145 -12.47 26.73 -89.68
C ASN A 145 -11.49 26.72 -88.48
N SER A 146 -10.95 27.90 -88.12
CA SER A 146 -10.09 28.06 -86.93
C SER A 146 -10.85 27.79 -85.62
N LYS A 147 -12.08 28.29 -85.48
CA LYS A 147 -12.93 28.03 -84.30
C LYS A 147 -13.39 26.57 -84.22
N GLU A 148 -13.70 25.96 -85.35
CA GLU A 148 -14.07 24.54 -85.43
C GLU A 148 -12.90 23.63 -85.03
N ALA A 149 -11.66 23.97 -85.43
CA ALA A 149 -10.47 23.27 -84.98
C ALA A 149 -10.26 23.39 -83.45
N ILE A 150 -10.41 24.59 -82.88
CA ILE A 150 -10.30 24.82 -81.42
C ILE A 150 -11.43 24.10 -80.65
N LEU A 151 -12.63 24.04 -81.22
CA LEU A 151 -13.75 23.28 -80.67
C LEU A 151 -13.48 21.77 -80.72
N ALA A 152 -12.85 21.27 -81.78
CA ALA A 152 -12.45 19.87 -81.89
C ALA A 152 -11.35 19.49 -80.88
N THR A 153 -10.32 20.32 -80.67
CA THR A 153 -9.28 20.04 -79.66
C THR A 153 -9.85 20.09 -78.25
N SER A 154 -10.60 21.13 -77.89
CA SER A 154 -11.20 21.26 -76.55
C SER A 154 -12.24 20.17 -76.24
N LEU A 155 -12.98 19.67 -77.23
CA LEU A 155 -13.81 18.46 -77.05
C LEU A 155 -13.00 17.17 -76.88
N SER A 156 -11.80 17.08 -77.47
CA SER A 156 -10.89 15.95 -77.25
C SER A 156 -10.23 16.00 -75.87
N GLU A 157 -9.78 17.18 -75.45
CA GLU A 157 -9.24 17.46 -74.11
C GLU A 157 -10.30 17.16 -73.03
N LYS A 158 -11.54 17.64 -73.22
CA LYS A 158 -12.66 17.32 -72.33
C LYS A 158 -12.87 15.82 -72.18
N LYS A 159 -12.87 15.05 -73.27
CA LYS A 159 -13.03 13.58 -73.23
C LYS A 159 -11.88 12.88 -72.50
N ALA A 160 -10.64 13.36 -72.68
CA ALA A 160 -9.48 12.82 -71.96
C ALA A 160 -9.57 13.11 -70.45
N LEU A 161 -10.04 14.30 -70.07
CA LEU A 161 -10.31 14.66 -68.67
C LEU A 161 -11.47 13.83 -68.09
N GLU A 162 -12.58 13.65 -68.82
CA GLU A 162 -13.70 12.80 -68.42
C GLU A 162 -13.28 11.34 -68.20
N ALA A 163 -12.41 10.79 -69.05
CA ALA A 163 -11.81 9.47 -68.84
C ALA A 163 -10.95 9.42 -67.57
N SER A 164 -10.02 10.38 -67.39
CA SER A 164 -9.18 10.43 -66.17
C SER A 164 -9.97 10.61 -64.87
N LEU A 165 -11.14 11.26 -64.93
CA LEU A 165 -12.06 11.38 -63.79
C LEU A 165 -12.78 10.06 -63.49
N ALA A 166 -13.09 9.24 -64.51
CA ALA A 166 -13.60 7.88 -64.30
C ALA A 166 -12.51 6.97 -63.70
N ASP A 167 -11.30 6.97 -64.26
CA ASP A 167 -10.16 6.21 -63.73
C ASP A 167 -9.88 6.53 -62.25
N LEU A 168 -10.01 7.80 -61.85
CA LEU A 168 -9.89 8.26 -60.46
C LEU A 168 -11.09 7.88 -59.59
N GLN A 169 -12.32 7.88 -60.13
CA GLN A 169 -13.51 7.42 -59.41
C GLN A 169 -13.47 5.91 -59.14
N ASP A 170 -12.93 5.12 -60.06
CA ASP A 170 -12.73 3.68 -59.87
C ASP A 170 -11.62 3.41 -58.83
N HIS A 171 -10.49 4.14 -58.88
CA HIS A 171 -9.48 4.07 -57.81
C HIS A 171 -10.04 4.43 -56.42
N ILE A 172 -10.92 5.42 -56.32
CA ILE A 172 -11.57 5.78 -55.05
C ILE A 172 -12.47 4.63 -54.57
N GLN A 173 -13.26 4.02 -55.46
CA GLN A 173 -14.10 2.86 -55.12
C GLN A 173 -13.27 1.63 -54.68
N GLU A 174 -12.15 1.36 -55.34
CA GLU A 174 -11.22 0.29 -54.92
C GLU A 174 -10.61 0.56 -53.53
N LEU A 175 -10.21 1.81 -53.26
CA LEU A 175 -9.67 2.21 -51.95
C LEU A 175 -10.73 2.15 -50.85
N ASP A 176 -11.97 2.59 -51.10
CA ASP A 176 -13.08 2.50 -50.15
C ASP A 176 -13.46 1.03 -49.88
N ALA A 177 -13.45 0.16 -50.90
CA ALA A 177 -13.67 -1.27 -50.73
C ALA A 177 -12.55 -1.95 -49.92
N GLY A 178 -11.29 -1.60 -50.19
CA GLY A 178 -10.13 -2.07 -49.41
C GLY A 178 -10.20 -1.60 -47.95
N LEU A 179 -10.56 -0.34 -47.72
CA LEU A 179 -10.76 0.25 -46.39
C LEU A 179 -11.93 -0.41 -45.64
N ALA A 180 -13.03 -0.74 -46.31
CA ALA A 180 -14.14 -1.49 -45.74
C ALA A 180 -13.72 -2.92 -45.35
N SER A 181 -12.94 -3.61 -46.20
CA SER A 181 -12.39 -4.93 -45.89
C SER A 181 -11.44 -4.88 -44.68
N ALA A 182 -10.53 -3.90 -44.63
CA ALA A 182 -9.60 -3.72 -43.51
C ALA A 182 -10.34 -3.41 -42.19
N LYS A 183 -11.39 -2.59 -42.23
CA LYS A 183 -12.26 -2.35 -41.05
C LYS A 183 -12.98 -3.62 -40.59
N LYS A 184 -13.46 -4.45 -41.52
CA LYS A 184 -14.10 -5.74 -41.21
C LYS A 184 -13.11 -6.70 -40.55
N GLN A 185 -11.92 -6.86 -41.13
CA GLN A 185 -10.84 -7.67 -40.56
C GLN A 185 -10.42 -7.18 -39.16
N LEU A 186 -10.29 -5.88 -38.95
CA LEU A 186 -10.02 -5.31 -37.62
C LEU A 186 -11.15 -5.60 -36.61
N GLY A 187 -12.41 -5.60 -37.04
CA GLY A 187 -13.55 -6.02 -36.21
C GLY A 187 -13.51 -7.50 -35.84
N GLU A 188 -13.15 -8.36 -36.80
CA GLU A 188 -13.02 -9.82 -36.60
C GLU A 188 -11.85 -10.15 -35.65
N GLU A 189 -10.68 -9.52 -35.85
CA GLU A 189 -9.50 -9.69 -34.99
C GLU A 189 -9.71 -9.09 -33.59
N THR A 190 -10.42 -7.96 -33.44
CA THR A 190 -10.72 -7.41 -32.10
C THR A 190 -11.71 -8.25 -31.32
N LEU A 191 -12.68 -8.88 -31.99
CA LEU A 191 -13.57 -9.87 -31.36
C LEU A 191 -12.79 -11.13 -30.96
N LEU A 192 -11.94 -11.67 -31.85
CA LEU A 192 -11.08 -12.82 -31.55
C LEU A 192 -10.13 -12.54 -30.37
N ARG A 193 -9.56 -11.32 -30.31
CA ARG A 193 -8.70 -10.90 -29.18
C ARG A 193 -9.46 -10.92 -27.86
N VAL A 194 -10.70 -10.41 -27.84
CA VAL A 194 -11.55 -10.39 -26.64
C VAL A 194 -11.97 -11.82 -26.24
N ASP A 195 -12.33 -12.70 -27.18
CA ASP A 195 -12.63 -14.10 -26.88
C ASP A 195 -11.42 -14.87 -26.31
N LEU A 196 -10.21 -14.56 -26.80
CA LEU A 196 -8.97 -15.11 -26.25
C LEU A 196 -8.62 -14.51 -24.87
N GLU A 197 -8.85 -13.21 -24.65
CA GLU A 197 -8.70 -12.55 -23.35
C GLU A 197 -9.65 -13.18 -22.31
N ASN A 198 -10.93 -13.31 -22.65
CA ASN A 198 -11.96 -13.98 -21.82
C ASN A 198 -11.55 -15.41 -21.48
N ARG A 199 -11.10 -16.19 -22.48
CA ARG A 199 -10.66 -17.58 -22.27
C ARG A 199 -9.40 -17.69 -21.41
N CYS A 200 -8.46 -16.76 -21.55
CA CYS A 200 -7.29 -16.67 -20.68
C CYS A 200 -7.72 -16.35 -19.23
N GLN A 201 -8.67 -15.44 -19.04
CA GLN A 201 -9.20 -15.12 -17.71
C GLN A 201 -9.87 -16.33 -17.05
N SER A 202 -10.76 -17.04 -17.76
CA SER A 202 -11.38 -18.27 -17.21
C SER A 202 -10.35 -19.36 -16.89
N LEU A 203 -9.25 -19.44 -17.66
CA LEU A 203 -8.16 -20.37 -17.36
C LEU A 203 -7.31 -19.93 -16.16
N THR A 204 -7.12 -18.64 -15.92
CA THR A 204 -6.49 -18.15 -14.67
C THR A 204 -7.38 -18.39 -13.46
N GLU A 205 -8.70 -18.17 -13.58
CA GLU A 205 -9.68 -18.44 -12.53
C GLU A 205 -9.75 -19.95 -12.19
N GLU A 206 -9.71 -20.85 -13.19
CA GLU A 206 -9.56 -22.30 -12.96
C GLU A 206 -8.24 -22.65 -12.23
N LEU A 207 -7.14 -21.98 -12.58
CA LEU A 207 -5.81 -22.25 -12.03
C LEU A 207 -5.73 -21.77 -10.58
N GLU A 208 -6.28 -20.60 -10.27
CA GLU A 208 -6.42 -20.06 -8.91
C GLU A 208 -7.37 -20.91 -8.06
N PHE A 209 -8.51 -21.34 -8.60
CA PHE A 209 -9.38 -22.30 -7.91
C PHE A 209 -8.64 -23.61 -7.58
N ARG A 210 -7.88 -24.17 -8.52
CA ARG A 210 -7.06 -25.37 -8.29
C ARG A 210 -5.94 -25.14 -7.26
N LYS A 211 -5.26 -24.00 -7.28
CA LYS A 211 -4.29 -23.61 -6.25
C LYS A 211 -4.95 -23.58 -4.87
N ASN A 212 -6.06 -22.87 -4.73
CA ASN A 212 -6.77 -22.71 -3.46
C ASN A 212 -7.26 -24.06 -2.92
N MET A 213 -7.73 -24.96 -3.81
CA MET A 213 -8.04 -26.34 -3.46
C MET A 213 -6.83 -27.12 -2.93
N PHE A 214 -5.69 -27.10 -3.64
CA PHE A 214 -4.47 -27.76 -3.18
C PHE A 214 -3.91 -27.13 -1.89
N GLU A 215 -4.06 -25.82 -1.69
CA GLU A 215 -3.67 -25.15 -0.47
C GLU A 215 -4.54 -25.54 0.72
N GLU A 216 -5.86 -25.68 0.56
CA GLU A 216 -6.70 -26.25 1.61
C GLU A 216 -6.38 -27.73 1.85
N GLU A 217 -6.18 -28.57 0.82
CA GLU A 217 -5.72 -29.96 1.00
C GLU A 217 -4.39 -30.04 1.76
N ILE A 218 -3.45 -29.11 1.51
CA ILE A 218 -2.18 -28.99 2.23
C ILE A 218 -2.40 -28.52 3.68
N LYS A 219 -3.27 -27.53 3.93
CA LYS A 219 -3.63 -27.09 5.30
C LYS A 219 -4.28 -28.24 6.07
N ASP A 220 -5.17 -29.00 5.43
CA ASP A 220 -5.91 -30.10 6.04
C ASP A 220 -5.05 -31.35 6.28
N THR A 221 -4.10 -31.65 5.40
CA THR A 221 -3.10 -32.69 5.66
C THR A 221 -2.09 -32.29 6.73
N ARG A 222 -1.71 -31.00 6.81
CA ARG A 222 -0.93 -30.45 7.94
C ARG A 222 -1.70 -30.55 9.27
N ARG A 223 -2.95 -30.07 9.34
CA ARG A 223 -3.85 -30.22 10.52
C ARG A 223 -3.94 -31.68 10.97
N ARG A 224 -4.13 -32.62 10.03
CA ARG A 224 -4.19 -34.08 10.30
C ARG A 224 -2.84 -34.71 10.68
N HIS A 225 -1.72 -34.00 10.54
CA HIS A 225 -0.41 -34.43 11.01
C HIS A 225 -0.07 -33.80 12.36
N GLU A 226 -0.35 -32.50 12.52
CA GLU A 226 -0.23 -31.73 13.74
C GLU A 226 -1.07 -32.31 14.88
N THR A 227 -2.35 -32.62 14.64
CA THR A 227 -3.19 -33.34 15.60
C THR A 227 -2.58 -34.68 16.02
N ARG A 228 -2.04 -35.47 15.06
CA ARG A 228 -1.36 -36.73 15.37
C ARG A 228 -0.04 -36.56 16.12
N LEU A 229 0.68 -35.45 15.94
CA LEU A 229 1.86 -35.12 16.74
C LEU A 229 1.43 -34.77 18.17
N VAL A 230 0.42 -33.91 18.34
CA VAL A 230 -0.14 -33.55 19.65
C VAL A 230 -0.72 -34.76 20.38
N GLU A 231 -1.39 -35.69 19.69
CA GLU A 231 -1.87 -36.97 20.25
C GLU A 231 -0.70 -37.85 20.75
N VAL A 232 0.38 -37.95 19.97
CA VAL A 232 1.57 -38.75 20.34
C VAL A 232 2.35 -38.09 21.48
N ASP A 233 2.53 -36.78 21.47
CA ASP A 233 3.28 -36.06 22.50
C ASP A 233 2.46 -35.87 23.79
N SER A 234 1.13 -35.72 23.70
CA SER A 234 0.24 -35.82 24.87
C SER A 234 0.23 -37.24 25.44
N GLY A 235 0.17 -38.27 24.60
CA GLY A 235 0.29 -39.67 25.05
C GLY A 235 1.62 -39.94 25.75
N ARG A 236 2.74 -39.44 25.20
CA ARG A 236 4.06 -39.48 25.84
C ARG A 236 4.08 -38.71 27.15
N GLN A 237 3.52 -37.50 27.20
CA GLN A 237 3.45 -36.69 28.41
C GLN A 237 2.68 -37.42 29.52
N ILE A 238 1.50 -37.97 29.21
CA ILE A 238 0.70 -38.78 30.15
C ILE A 238 1.48 -40.03 30.59
N GLU A 239 2.20 -40.69 29.69
CA GLU A 239 3.10 -41.80 30.07
C GLU A 239 4.25 -41.36 31.00
N TYR A 240 4.86 -40.19 30.77
CA TYR A 240 5.92 -39.67 31.62
C TYR A 240 5.40 -39.22 32.98
N GLU A 241 4.28 -38.50 33.02
CA GLU A 241 3.59 -38.08 34.24
C GLU A 241 3.12 -39.30 35.06
N PHE A 242 2.56 -40.32 34.41
CA PHE A 242 2.18 -41.58 35.07
C PHE A 242 3.41 -42.30 35.66
N LYS A 243 4.50 -42.45 34.89
CA LYS A 243 5.72 -43.11 35.38
C LYS A 243 6.39 -42.32 36.50
N LEU A 244 6.38 -40.98 36.44
CA LEU A 244 6.87 -40.10 37.49
C LEU A 244 5.99 -40.17 38.75
N ALA A 245 4.66 -40.14 38.59
CA ALA A 245 3.72 -40.30 39.70
C ALA A 245 3.83 -41.68 40.36
N GLN A 246 4.02 -42.75 39.57
CA GLN A 246 4.29 -44.10 40.06
C GLN A 246 5.62 -44.13 40.84
N ALA A 247 6.72 -43.61 40.28
CA ALA A 247 8.00 -43.57 40.98
C ALA A 247 7.94 -42.75 42.28
N LEU A 248 7.21 -41.62 42.28
CA LEU A 248 6.97 -40.82 43.49
C LEU A 248 6.09 -41.56 44.51
N ALA A 249 5.11 -42.35 44.06
CA ALA A 249 4.28 -43.19 44.94
C ALA A 249 5.08 -44.35 45.55
N GLU A 250 5.90 -45.03 44.75
CA GLU A 250 6.82 -46.09 45.22
C GLU A 250 7.86 -45.53 46.20
N MET A 251 8.44 -44.37 45.91
CA MET A 251 9.34 -43.69 46.86
C MET A 251 8.62 -43.28 48.14
N ARG A 252 7.36 -42.79 48.09
CA ARG A 252 6.57 -42.50 49.29
C ARG A 252 6.28 -43.76 50.10
N GLN A 253 5.84 -44.84 49.44
CA GLN A 253 5.62 -46.14 50.08
C GLN A 253 6.90 -46.67 50.75
N GLN A 254 8.07 -46.56 50.11
CA GLN A 254 9.34 -46.94 50.72
C GLN A 254 9.68 -46.10 51.97
N HIS A 255 9.38 -44.80 51.98
CA HIS A 255 9.54 -43.97 53.18
C HIS A 255 8.53 -44.33 54.28
N ASP A 256 7.26 -44.56 53.94
CA ASP A 256 6.23 -45.00 54.89
C ASP A 256 6.55 -46.39 55.48
N GLU A 257 7.07 -47.31 54.68
CA GLU A 257 7.57 -48.62 55.13
C GLU A 257 8.80 -48.49 56.03
N GLN A 258 9.75 -47.61 55.72
CA GLN A 258 10.89 -47.31 56.61
C GLN A 258 10.43 -46.67 57.92
N VAL A 259 9.52 -45.69 57.89
CA VAL A 259 8.95 -45.06 59.09
C VAL A 259 8.19 -46.09 59.93
N LYS A 260 7.46 -47.00 59.29
CA LYS A 260 6.79 -48.12 59.96
C LYS A 260 7.80 -49.08 60.59
N LEU A 261 8.86 -49.48 59.88
CA LEU A 261 9.92 -50.33 60.44
C LEU A 261 10.59 -49.67 61.64
N TYR A 262 10.96 -48.39 61.56
CA TYR A 262 11.49 -47.64 62.71
C TYR A 262 10.50 -47.55 63.88
N LYS A 263 9.19 -47.40 63.61
CA LYS A 263 8.14 -47.42 64.63
C LYS A 263 8.02 -48.80 65.28
N ASP A 264 7.96 -49.86 64.49
CA ASP A 264 7.80 -51.24 64.95
C ASP A 264 9.08 -51.72 65.69
N GLU A 265 10.27 -51.28 65.29
CA GLU A 265 11.54 -51.46 66.02
C GLU A 265 11.52 -50.68 67.35
N MET A 266 11.12 -49.41 67.34
CA MET A 266 11.03 -48.61 68.56
C MET A 266 10.03 -49.21 69.55
N GLU A 267 8.86 -49.65 69.09
CA GLU A 267 7.87 -50.38 69.88
C GLU A 267 8.44 -51.70 70.43
N GLN A 268 9.20 -52.47 69.64
CA GLN A 268 9.93 -53.63 70.15
C GLN A 268 10.94 -53.26 71.24
N THR A 269 11.71 -52.16 71.10
CA THR A 269 12.60 -51.73 72.20
C THR A 269 11.84 -51.23 73.43
N TYR A 270 10.67 -50.61 73.26
CA TYR A 270 9.82 -50.21 74.38
C TYR A 270 9.23 -51.43 75.09
N MET A 271 8.75 -52.43 74.36
CA MET A 271 8.27 -53.70 74.91
C MET A 271 9.39 -54.45 75.62
N ALA A 272 10.60 -54.52 75.05
CA ALA A 272 11.76 -55.13 75.71
C ALA A 272 12.19 -54.36 76.98
N LYS A 273 12.08 -53.02 77.01
CA LYS A 273 12.31 -52.20 78.22
C LYS A 273 11.22 -52.42 79.27
N LEU A 274 9.95 -52.56 78.86
CA LEU A 274 8.83 -52.89 79.74
C LEU A 274 8.95 -54.30 80.32
N GLU A 275 9.35 -55.29 79.52
CA GLU A 275 9.59 -56.65 79.98
C GLU A 275 10.81 -56.73 80.91
N ASN A 276 11.91 -56.05 80.59
CA ASN A 276 13.09 -55.99 81.47
C ASN A 276 12.77 -55.28 82.81
N THR A 277 12.04 -54.17 82.79
CA THR A 277 11.59 -53.50 84.03
C THR A 277 10.57 -54.34 84.81
N ARG A 278 9.69 -55.08 84.14
CA ARG A 278 8.81 -56.08 84.76
C ARG A 278 9.60 -57.22 85.41
N LEU A 279 10.53 -57.85 84.69
CA LEU A 279 11.37 -58.94 85.20
C LEU A 279 12.26 -58.47 86.36
N SER A 280 12.81 -57.26 86.28
CA SER A 280 13.51 -56.60 87.39
C SER A 280 12.58 -56.38 88.58
N SER A 281 11.33 -55.96 88.36
CA SER A 281 10.32 -55.85 89.44
C SER A 281 9.96 -57.22 90.04
N GLU A 282 9.82 -58.26 89.23
CA GLU A 282 9.58 -59.64 89.68
C GLU A 282 10.77 -60.19 90.50
N MET A 283 12.02 -59.93 90.08
CA MET A 283 13.23 -60.31 90.82
C MET A 283 13.42 -59.51 92.12
N ASN A 284 13.05 -58.22 92.13
CA ASN A 284 13.01 -57.42 93.35
C ASN A 284 11.90 -57.92 94.30
N ASN A 285 10.75 -58.34 93.77
CA ASN A 285 9.65 -58.91 94.56
C ASN A 285 9.99 -60.31 95.10
N SER A 286 10.64 -61.17 94.32
CA SER A 286 11.12 -62.49 94.80
C SER A 286 12.18 -62.32 95.90
N SER A 287 13.15 -61.41 95.70
CA SER A 287 14.15 -61.06 96.71
C SER A 287 13.51 -60.47 97.98
N ALA A 288 12.51 -59.59 97.84
CA ALA A 288 11.77 -59.04 98.97
C ALA A 288 10.92 -60.10 99.69
N ASN A 289 10.42 -61.12 98.98
CA ASN A 289 9.71 -62.23 99.58
C ASN A 289 10.65 -63.22 100.26
N MET A 290 11.85 -63.50 99.73
CA MET A 290 12.90 -64.23 100.43
C MET A 290 13.29 -63.54 101.73
N ALA A 291 13.55 -62.22 101.70
CA ALA A 291 13.84 -61.43 102.91
C ALA A 291 12.67 -61.41 103.91
N ARG A 292 11.41 -61.50 103.45
CA ARG A 292 10.24 -61.68 104.32
C ARG A 292 10.16 -63.08 104.92
N GLU A 293 10.55 -64.12 104.19
CA GLU A 293 10.59 -65.51 104.66
C GLU A 293 11.70 -65.68 105.72
N GLU A 294 12.89 -65.14 105.48
CA GLU A 294 13.99 -65.04 106.46
C GLU A 294 13.56 -64.23 107.71
N LEU A 295 12.77 -63.17 107.54
CA LEU A 295 12.21 -62.41 108.65
C LEU A 295 11.15 -63.20 109.45
N LYS A 296 10.34 -64.04 108.80
CA LYS A 296 9.43 -64.97 109.51
C LYS A 296 10.22 -66.04 110.26
N GLU A 297 11.22 -66.66 109.61
CA GLU A 297 12.00 -67.74 110.20
C GLU A 297 12.83 -67.24 111.40
N SER A 298 13.43 -66.06 111.30
CA SER A 298 14.11 -65.41 112.43
C SER A 298 13.16 -65.00 113.56
N ARG A 299 11.93 -64.54 113.25
CA ARG A 299 10.88 -64.33 114.28
C ARG A 299 10.51 -65.63 115.00
N LEU A 300 10.27 -66.71 114.26
CA LEU A 300 9.95 -68.03 114.83
C LEU A 300 11.11 -68.57 115.70
N ARG A 301 12.37 -68.37 115.28
CA ARG A 301 13.54 -68.66 116.14
C ARG A 301 13.50 -67.84 117.44
N VAL A 302 13.27 -66.53 117.36
CA VAL A 302 13.18 -65.64 118.54
C VAL A 302 12.03 -66.05 119.47
N GLU A 303 10.87 -66.38 118.93
CA GLU A 303 9.72 -66.88 119.70
C GLU A 303 10.04 -68.22 120.40
N SER A 304 10.73 -69.14 119.72
CA SER A 304 11.14 -70.42 120.32
C SER A 304 12.18 -70.25 121.45
N LEU A 305 13.12 -69.33 121.29
CA LEU A 305 14.12 -69.01 122.32
C LEU A 305 13.50 -68.24 123.49
N ALA A 306 12.52 -67.36 123.23
CA ALA A 306 11.75 -66.69 124.27
C ALA A 306 10.91 -67.69 125.09
N ALA A 307 10.33 -68.71 124.46
CA ALA A 307 9.62 -69.79 125.15
C ALA A 307 10.56 -70.62 126.06
N GLN A 308 11.77 -70.94 125.58
CA GLN A 308 12.80 -71.64 126.38
C GLN A 308 13.31 -70.80 127.57
N LEU A 309 13.48 -69.49 127.38
CA LEU A 309 13.78 -68.56 128.48
C LEU A 309 12.64 -68.50 129.49
N ALA A 310 11.38 -68.48 129.05
CA ALA A 310 10.21 -68.44 129.92
C ALA A 310 10.05 -69.73 130.76
N SER A 311 10.36 -70.92 130.21
CA SER A 311 10.35 -72.17 130.98
C SER A 311 11.46 -72.19 132.04
N LEU A 312 12.69 -71.82 131.68
CA LEU A 312 13.81 -71.75 132.63
C LEU A 312 13.58 -70.71 133.74
N GLN A 313 12.97 -69.57 133.42
CA GLN A 313 12.55 -68.58 134.43
C GLN A 313 11.47 -69.11 135.38
N LYS A 314 10.54 -69.95 134.89
CA LYS A 314 9.52 -70.59 135.73
C LYS A 314 10.13 -71.60 136.70
N GLU A 315 11.05 -72.44 136.22
CA GLU A 315 11.79 -73.39 137.06
C GLU A 315 12.64 -72.66 138.11
N THR A 316 13.36 -71.61 137.71
CA THR A 316 14.17 -70.76 138.61
C THR A 316 13.32 -70.21 139.76
N ARG A 317 12.13 -69.65 139.47
CA ARG A 317 11.19 -69.18 140.51
C ARG A 317 10.76 -70.28 141.48
N GLY A 318 10.43 -71.47 140.97
CA GLY A 318 10.06 -72.62 141.80
C GLY A 318 11.16 -73.04 142.77
N TRP A 319 12.43 -72.97 142.35
CA TRP A 319 13.58 -73.21 143.26
C TRP A 319 13.75 -72.08 144.28
N GLN A 320 13.55 -70.81 143.91
CA GLN A 320 13.56 -69.68 144.84
C GLN A 320 12.49 -69.83 145.93
N ASP A 321 11.25 -70.12 145.56
CA ASP A 321 10.13 -70.25 146.50
C ASP A 321 10.36 -71.41 147.49
N ARG A 322 10.93 -72.53 147.01
CA ARG A 322 11.25 -73.69 147.86
C ARG A 322 12.40 -73.43 148.84
N ILE A 323 13.34 -72.54 148.50
CA ILE A 323 14.38 -72.09 149.44
C ILE A 323 13.75 -71.25 150.55
N ASN A 324 12.87 -70.30 150.20
CA ASN A 324 12.18 -69.44 151.16
C ASN A 324 11.36 -70.24 152.20
N GLU A 325 10.65 -71.31 151.78
CA GLU A 325 9.94 -72.20 152.72
C GLU A 325 10.89 -72.89 153.72
N LEU A 326 12.03 -73.40 153.23
CA LEU A 326 12.99 -74.14 154.06
C LEU A 326 13.72 -73.22 155.05
N GLU A 327 14.03 -71.98 154.65
CA GLU A 327 14.61 -70.96 155.54
C GLU A 327 13.62 -70.54 156.63
N ALA A 328 12.33 -70.39 156.31
CA ALA A 328 11.29 -70.06 157.28
C ALA A 328 11.09 -71.18 158.33
N ALA A 329 11.02 -72.44 157.89
CA ALA A 329 10.92 -73.58 158.79
C ALA A 329 12.14 -73.70 159.73
N LEU A 330 13.35 -73.49 159.19
CA LEU A 330 14.59 -73.50 159.95
C LEU A 330 14.69 -72.35 160.97
N ALA A 331 14.06 -71.20 160.70
CA ALA A 331 13.95 -70.10 161.65
C ALA A 331 13.00 -70.44 162.81
N GLN A 332 11.82 -71.01 162.51
CA GLN A 332 10.83 -71.40 163.52
C GLN A 332 11.42 -72.40 164.54
N GLU A 333 12.20 -73.37 164.08
CA GLU A 333 12.78 -74.40 164.96
C GLU A 333 13.99 -73.92 165.78
N ARG A 334 14.67 -72.86 165.32
CA ARG A 334 15.69 -72.16 166.13
C ARG A 334 15.05 -71.37 167.27
N ASP A 335 13.90 -70.75 167.03
CA ASP A 335 13.20 -69.96 168.04
C ASP A 335 12.36 -70.80 169.01
N SER A 336 11.88 -71.99 168.62
CA SER A 336 11.35 -72.98 169.58
C SER A 336 12.45 -73.42 170.56
N SER A 337 13.60 -73.84 170.02
CA SER A 337 14.77 -74.28 170.80
C SER A 337 15.29 -73.20 171.78
N ARG A 338 15.34 -71.93 171.34
CA ARG A 338 15.74 -70.79 172.19
C ARG A 338 14.82 -70.57 173.40
N ARG A 339 13.50 -70.70 173.22
CA ARG A 339 12.54 -70.53 174.33
C ARG A 339 12.73 -71.62 175.40
N MET A 340 12.86 -72.87 174.97
CA MET A 340 13.13 -74.00 175.88
C MET A 340 14.45 -73.82 176.67
N LEU A 341 15.51 -73.32 176.02
CA LEU A 341 16.78 -73.03 176.70
C LEU A 341 16.61 -71.92 177.76
N ALA A 342 16.00 -70.78 177.40
CA ALA A 342 15.79 -69.67 178.33
C ALA A 342 14.95 -70.06 179.55
N GLU A 343 13.95 -70.94 179.36
CA GLU A 343 13.10 -71.44 180.44
C GLU A 343 13.88 -72.36 181.41
N LYS A 344 14.78 -73.20 180.89
CA LYS A 344 15.68 -74.03 181.71
C LYS A 344 16.82 -73.25 182.36
N GLU A 345 17.33 -72.20 181.73
CA GLU A 345 18.22 -71.24 182.39
C GLU A 345 17.52 -70.54 183.56
N ARG A 346 16.23 -70.21 183.43
CA ARG A 346 15.41 -69.67 184.53
C ARG A 346 15.28 -70.65 185.69
N GLU A 347 14.93 -71.91 185.43
CA GLU A 347 14.90 -72.97 186.46
C GLU A 347 16.24 -73.13 187.18
N ILE A 348 17.35 -73.16 186.43
CA ILE A 348 18.71 -73.26 186.99
C ILE A 348 19.03 -72.05 187.88
N SER A 349 18.63 -70.84 187.49
CA SER A 349 18.84 -69.63 188.32
C SER A 349 18.06 -69.67 189.63
N GLU A 350 16.80 -70.14 189.64
CA GLU A 350 16.02 -70.26 190.88
C GLU A 350 16.58 -71.34 191.82
N ILE A 351 17.06 -72.46 191.27
CA ILE A 351 17.71 -73.52 192.07
C ILE A 351 19.03 -73.02 192.66
N ARG A 352 19.85 -72.29 191.88
CA ARG A 352 21.08 -71.66 192.39
C ARG A 352 20.81 -70.63 193.48
N ALA A 353 19.78 -69.80 193.32
CA ALA A 353 19.39 -68.83 194.34
C ALA A 353 18.98 -69.51 195.66
N LYS A 354 18.18 -70.58 195.59
CA LYS A 354 17.79 -71.39 196.77
C LYS A 354 19.00 -72.05 197.44
N MET A 355 19.93 -72.58 196.65
CA MET A 355 21.14 -73.22 197.19
C MET A 355 22.10 -72.20 197.83
N GLN A 356 22.21 -70.98 197.26
CA GLN A 356 22.96 -69.90 197.88
C GLN A 356 22.31 -69.48 199.20
N GLN A 357 20.99 -69.27 199.22
CA GLN A 357 20.27 -68.91 200.44
C GLN A 357 20.48 -69.95 201.56
N GLN A 358 20.48 -71.25 201.25
CA GLN A 358 20.81 -72.28 202.24
C GLN A 358 22.28 -72.22 202.72
N LEU A 359 23.24 -71.87 201.85
CA LEU A 359 24.63 -71.65 202.26
C LEU A 359 24.74 -70.44 203.20
N ASP A 360 24.06 -69.33 202.88
CA ASP A 360 24.04 -68.10 203.69
C ASP A 360 23.37 -68.36 205.06
N GLU A 361 22.34 -69.21 205.11
CA GLU A 361 21.70 -69.68 206.36
C GLU A 361 22.61 -70.61 207.19
N TYR A 362 23.40 -71.49 206.53
CA TYR A 362 24.42 -72.31 207.21
C TYR A 362 25.62 -71.50 207.69
N GLU A 363 26.02 -70.44 206.98
CA GLU A 363 27.11 -69.53 207.38
C GLU A 363 26.69 -68.71 208.61
N GLN A 364 25.46 -68.18 208.64
CA GLN A 364 24.90 -67.54 209.85
C GLN A 364 24.81 -68.50 211.04
N LEU A 365 24.44 -69.77 210.81
CA LEU A 365 24.43 -70.79 211.87
C LEU A 365 25.85 -71.15 212.35
N LEU A 366 26.83 -71.12 211.45
CA LEU A 366 28.25 -71.29 211.78
C LEU A 366 28.80 -70.09 212.59
N ASP A 367 28.39 -68.86 212.27
CA ASP A 367 28.78 -67.66 213.02
C ASP A 367 28.17 -67.63 214.44
N VAL A 368 26.89 -68.03 214.60
CA VAL A 368 26.29 -68.23 215.93
C VAL A 368 27.01 -69.34 216.71
N LYS A 369 27.44 -70.40 216.03
CA LYS A 369 28.27 -71.47 216.62
C LYS A 369 29.66 -70.95 217.00
N LEU A 370 30.28 -70.09 216.17
CA LEU A 370 31.57 -69.46 216.46
C LEU A 370 31.50 -68.50 217.65
N ALA A 371 30.39 -67.76 217.83
CA ALA A 371 30.17 -66.96 219.03
C ALA A 371 30.14 -67.82 220.30
N LEU A 372 29.39 -68.93 220.28
CA LEU A 372 29.35 -69.90 221.38
C LEU A 372 30.70 -70.60 221.61
N ASP A 373 31.43 -70.94 220.55
CA ASP A 373 32.82 -71.45 220.65
C ASP A 373 33.76 -70.41 221.27
N MET A 374 33.58 -69.11 220.98
CA MET A 374 34.41 -68.04 221.54
C MET A 374 34.14 -67.85 223.04
N GLU A 375 32.87 -67.93 223.47
CA GLU A 375 32.52 -67.95 224.89
C GLU A 375 33.10 -69.19 225.60
N ILE A 376 32.96 -70.38 225.01
CA ILE A 376 33.53 -71.62 225.55
C ILE A 376 35.08 -71.57 225.59
N ASN A 377 35.73 -70.96 224.60
CA ASN A 377 37.18 -70.80 224.59
C ASN A 377 37.69 -69.73 225.57
N ALA A 378 36.89 -68.71 225.89
CA ALA A 378 37.18 -67.79 227.00
C ALA A 378 37.19 -68.56 228.34
N TYR A 379 36.28 -69.53 228.52
CA TYR A 379 36.31 -70.42 229.68
C TYR A 379 37.45 -71.47 229.66
N ARG A 380 38.00 -71.82 228.49
CA ARG A 380 39.18 -72.72 228.39
C ARG A 380 40.53 -72.01 228.59
N LYS A 381 40.72 -70.79 228.08
CA LYS A 381 42.01 -70.08 228.19
C LYS A 381 42.29 -69.43 229.56
N LEU A 382 41.48 -69.76 230.56
CA LEU A 382 41.83 -69.63 231.98
C LEU A 382 42.56 -70.86 232.54
N LEU A 383 42.69 -71.94 231.75
CA LEU A 383 43.15 -73.27 232.21
C LEU A 383 44.35 -73.84 231.43
N GLU A 384 44.56 -73.44 230.17
CA GLU A 384 45.67 -73.92 229.32
C GLU A 384 46.58 -72.77 228.87
N GLY A 385 47.63 -72.52 229.67
CA GLY A 385 48.86 -71.89 229.20
C GLY A 385 49.87 -72.94 228.69
N GLU A 386 50.93 -72.45 228.03
CA GLU A 386 52.13 -73.19 227.54
C GLU A 386 52.07 -73.86 226.10
N GLU A 387 52.84 -73.29 225.14
CA GLU A 387 53.72 -73.91 224.06
C GLU A 387 53.35 -74.24 222.52
N GLU A 388 53.42 -73.23 221.57
CA GLU A 388 54.18 -72.99 220.22
C GLU A 388 54.14 -73.69 218.70
N ARG A 389 54.03 -72.93 217.48
CA ARG A 389 54.76 -72.90 216.02
C ARG A 389 54.21 -73.01 214.35
N LEU A 390 53.98 -71.98 213.31
CA LEU A 390 54.13 -71.69 211.62
C LEU A 390 53.12 -71.45 210.15
N LYS A 391 53.47 -70.87 208.81
CA LYS A 391 53.04 -70.85 207.14
C LYS A 391 52.39 -69.74 205.89
N LEU A 392 52.57 -69.64 204.41
CA LEU A 392 51.87 -68.79 203.09
C LEU A 392 52.23 -68.65 201.35
N SER A 393 51.49 -68.11 200.14
CA SER A 393 51.82 -67.68 198.51
C SER A 393 50.84 -67.26 197.07
N PRO A 394 51.14 -66.59 195.75
CA PRO A 394 50.31 -66.07 194.36
C PRO A 394 50.75 -65.70 192.65
N SER A 395 49.98 -65.31 191.42
CA SER A 395 50.33 -64.73 189.83
C SER A 395 49.36 -64.38 188.35
N PRO A 396 49.65 -63.66 187.05
CA PRO A 396 48.83 -63.14 185.65
C PRO A 396 49.26 -62.74 183.95
N SER A 397 48.49 -62.34 182.72
CA SER A 397 48.83 -61.77 181.13
C SER A 397 47.85 -61.36 179.68
N SER A 398 48.15 -60.72 178.34
CA SER A 398 47.47 -60.55 176.76
C SER A 398 47.63 -59.29 175.49
N ARG A 399 47.28 -58.85 174.07
CA ARG A 399 46.60 -58.90 172.47
C ARG A 399 46.87 -57.74 171.12
N VAL A 400 46.54 -57.30 169.71
CA VAL A 400 45.92 -57.37 168.08
C VAL A 400 46.15 -56.14 166.78
N THR A 401 45.82 -55.69 165.36
CA THR A 401 45.17 -55.74 163.75
C THR A 401 45.39 -54.53 162.43
N VAL A 402 45.07 -54.08 161.01
CA VAL A 402 44.41 -54.10 159.41
C VAL A 402 44.80 -52.98 158.05
N SER A 403 44.47 -52.49 156.64
CA SER A 403 43.67 -52.36 155.12
C SER A 403 44.12 -51.34 153.71
N ARG A 404 43.79 -50.84 152.30
CA ARG A 404 42.95 -50.69 150.78
C ARG A 404 43.45 -49.71 149.34
N ALA A 405 43.12 -49.18 147.95
CA ALA A 405 42.23 -48.89 146.50
C ALA A 405 42.83 -48.21 144.94
N SER A 406 42.50 -47.63 143.57
CA SER A 406 41.55 -47.05 142.24
C SER A 406 42.09 -46.66 140.56
N SER A 407 41.77 -46.04 139.20
CA SER A 407 40.88 -45.17 138.00
C SER A 407 41.09 -44.96 136.20
N SER A 408 40.51 -44.05 135.13
CA SER A 408 40.50 -43.92 133.40
C SER A 408 40.25 -42.63 132.14
N ARG A 409 39.99 -42.62 130.64
CA ARG A 409 39.88 -41.49 129.31
C ARG A 409 39.29 -41.63 127.62
N SER A 410 39.15 -40.96 126.26
CA SER A 410 39.29 -39.73 125.05
C SER A 410 38.66 -39.60 123.36
N VAL A 411 38.67 -38.55 122.26
CA VAL A 411 38.17 -38.35 120.61
C VAL A 411 38.43 -37.04 119.41
N ARG A 412 38.14 -36.47 118.03
CA ARG A 412 37.45 -36.36 116.44
C ARG A 412 37.86 -35.18 115.14
N THR A 413 37.53 -34.61 113.76
CA THR A 413 36.75 -34.48 112.23
C THR A 413 37.04 -33.39 110.81
N THR A 414 36.41 -33.16 109.45
CA THR A 414 36.75 -32.30 107.98
C THR A 414 35.80 -31.67 106.58
N ARG A 415 36.14 -30.94 105.29
CA ARG A 415 35.34 -30.33 103.87
C ARG A 415 35.84 -29.56 102.31
N GLY A 416 35.11 -28.99 101.12
CA GLY A 416 35.48 -28.32 99.57
C GLY A 416 34.59 -27.46 98.26
N LYS A 417 34.94 -26.95 96.87
CA LYS A 417 34.20 -26.03 95.60
C LYS A 417 34.51 -25.79 93.84
N ARG A 418 34.04 -24.80 92.79
CA ARG A 418 33.96 -24.61 91.08
C ARG A 418 33.83 -23.19 89.98
N LYS A 419 33.81 -23.02 88.49
CA LYS A 419 33.74 -21.78 87.31
C LYS A 419 33.14 -21.73 85.64
N ARG A 420 33.21 -20.67 84.58
CA ARG A 420 32.59 -20.33 83.03
C ARG A 420 33.21 -19.35 81.73
N MET A 421 32.66 -19.01 80.39
CA MET A 421 33.15 -18.27 78.97
C MET A 421 32.25 -17.60 77.62
N ASP A 422 32.66 -16.84 76.42
CA ASP A 422 31.93 -16.04 75.14
C ASP A 422 32.68 -15.59 73.62
N VAL A 423 32.48 -14.87 72.33
CA VAL A 423 31.59 -14.04 71.16
C VAL A 423 32.15 -13.49 69.57
N GLU A 424 31.48 -12.82 68.43
CA GLU A 424 31.85 -11.89 67.04
C GLU A 424 31.05 -11.84 65.47
N GLU A 425 31.01 -11.16 64.14
CA GLU A 425 31.48 -10.03 62.96
C GLU A 425 30.74 -9.71 61.38
N SER A 426 31.01 -8.73 60.29
CA SER A 426 30.33 -8.38 58.77
C SER A 426 30.72 -7.26 57.45
N GLU A 427 30.25 -7.14 56.03
CA GLU A 427 30.43 -6.04 54.75
C GLU A 427 29.70 -5.93 53.13
N ALA A 428 29.88 -5.01 51.97
CA ALA A 428 29.16 -4.79 50.48
C ALA A 428 29.59 -3.95 49.03
N SER A 429 28.91 -3.97 47.75
CA SER A 429 29.05 -3.12 46.39
C SER A 429 28.08 -3.25 45.05
N SER A 430 28.13 -2.43 43.91
CA SER A 430 27.15 -2.35 42.68
C SER A 430 27.64 -2.13 41.15
N SER A 431 26.77 -2.14 40.06
CA SER A 431 27.13 -1.98 38.57
C SER A 431 26.01 -1.60 37.50
N VAL A 432 26.33 -1.43 36.18
CA VAL A 432 25.45 -0.97 35.02
C VAL A 432 25.57 -1.84 33.73
N SER A 433 24.58 -1.84 32.79
CA SER A 433 24.59 -2.67 31.54
C SER A 433 24.03 -2.00 30.25
N ILE A 434 24.40 -2.54 29.07
CA ILE A 434 23.98 -2.07 27.73
C ILE A 434 23.46 -3.26 26.90
N ALA A 435 22.40 -3.06 26.10
CA ALA A 435 21.81 -4.08 25.24
C ALA A 435 21.81 -3.69 23.76
N HIS A 436 21.97 -4.69 22.88
CA HIS A 436 21.91 -4.56 21.42
C HIS A 436 21.03 -5.66 20.84
N SER A 437 20.10 -5.32 19.94
CA SER A 437 19.28 -6.27 19.20
C SER A 437 19.36 -5.99 17.70
N ALA A 438 19.45 -7.03 16.87
CA ALA A 438 19.58 -6.88 15.41
C ALA A 438 18.82 -8.01 14.70
N SER A 439 18.18 -7.66 13.58
CA SER A 439 17.46 -8.58 12.70
C SER A 439 17.71 -8.22 11.23
N ALA A 440 17.63 -9.22 10.36
CA ALA A 440 17.69 -9.05 8.91
C ALA A 440 16.78 -10.08 8.24
N THR A 441 15.96 -9.60 7.30
CA THR A 441 14.99 -10.39 6.53
C THR A 441 15.53 -10.73 5.13
N GLY A 442 16.61 -10.08 4.70
CA GLY A 442 17.26 -10.30 3.41
C GLY A 442 18.79 -10.36 3.48
N ASN A 443 19.44 -10.34 2.31
CA ASN A 443 20.88 -10.58 2.11
C ASN A 443 21.85 -9.64 2.86
N VAL A 444 21.37 -8.53 3.43
CA VAL A 444 22.22 -7.48 4.03
C VAL A 444 21.75 -7.18 5.44
N CYS A 445 22.67 -7.21 6.40
CA CYS A 445 22.41 -6.88 7.81
C CYS A 445 23.17 -5.64 8.27
N ILE A 446 22.69 -5.02 9.35
CA ILE A 446 23.36 -3.89 10.02
C ILE A 446 24.37 -4.47 11.02
N HIS A 447 25.64 -4.55 10.60
CA HIS A 447 26.70 -5.28 11.29
C HIS A 447 27.29 -4.53 12.49
N GLU A 448 27.41 -3.21 12.40
CA GLU A 448 27.96 -2.37 13.48
C GLU A 448 27.33 -0.98 13.47
N LEU A 449 27.14 -0.41 14.66
CA LEU A 449 26.72 0.96 14.91
C LEU A 449 27.74 1.59 15.85
N ASP A 450 28.27 2.76 15.49
CA ASP A 450 29.15 3.52 16.38
C ASP A 450 28.33 4.31 17.41
N VAL A 451 28.62 4.11 18.70
CA VAL A 451 27.94 4.81 19.80
C VAL A 451 28.23 6.32 19.83
N ASP A 452 29.34 6.75 19.22
CA ASP A 452 29.67 8.17 19.03
C ASP A 452 29.04 8.75 17.73
N GLY A 453 28.25 7.98 17.00
CA GLY A 453 27.52 8.44 15.82
C GLY A 453 28.40 8.83 14.62
N LYS A 454 29.60 8.28 14.46
CA LYS A 454 30.51 8.57 13.34
C LYS A 454 30.23 7.69 12.12
N PHE A 455 29.77 6.45 12.31
CA PHE A 455 29.49 5.53 11.21
C PHE A 455 28.40 4.48 11.50
N ILE A 456 27.88 3.90 10.41
CA ILE A 456 27.06 2.69 10.39
C ILE A 456 27.68 1.72 9.40
N ARG A 457 27.84 0.44 9.76
CA ARG A 457 28.40 -0.60 8.86
C ARG A 457 27.34 -1.63 8.49
N LEU A 458 27.19 -1.87 7.18
CA LEU A 458 26.39 -2.96 6.63
C LEU A 458 27.29 -4.11 6.18
N HIS A 459 26.73 -5.33 6.18
CA HIS A 459 27.38 -6.53 5.68
C HIS A 459 26.42 -7.34 4.81
N ASN A 460 26.85 -7.72 3.61
CA ASN A 460 26.16 -8.72 2.80
C ASN A 460 26.55 -10.12 3.31
N THR A 461 25.61 -10.81 3.94
CA THR A 461 25.80 -12.16 4.50
C THR A 461 25.56 -13.28 3.49
N SER A 462 25.15 -12.94 2.26
CA SER A 462 24.87 -13.91 1.19
C SER A 462 26.07 -14.18 0.28
N GLU A 463 26.00 -15.28 -0.45
CA GLU A 463 26.97 -15.66 -1.50
C GLU A 463 26.70 -14.93 -2.85
N GLN A 464 25.82 -13.93 -2.89
CA GLN A 464 25.43 -13.22 -4.12
C GLN A 464 25.70 -11.71 -4.03
N ASP A 465 26.07 -11.07 -5.15
CA ASP A 465 26.29 -9.63 -5.23
C ASP A 465 24.93 -8.89 -5.14
N GLN A 466 24.72 -8.11 -4.08
CA GLN A 466 23.46 -7.38 -3.85
C GLN A 466 23.50 -5.99 -4.52
N PRO A 467 22.66 -5.71 -5.53
CA PRO A 467 22.44 -4.35 -5.99
C PRO A 467 21.73 -3.54 -4.88
N MET A 468 22.31 -2.40 -4.51
CA MET A 468 21.80 -1.51 -3.46
C MET A 468 21.13 -0.25 -4.02
N GLY A 469 20.96 -0.15 -5.34
CA GLY A 469 20.34 1.00 -5.98
C GLY A 469 18.90 1.21 -5.50
N GLY A 470 18.61 2.36 -4.89
CA GLY A 470 17.30 2.67 -4.33
C GLY A 470 17.04 2.17 -2.90
N PHE A 471 18.02 1.54 -2.25
CA PHE A 471 17.92 1.20 -0.82
C PHE A 471 18.11 2.47 0.03
N GLU A 472 17.36 2.55 1.13
CA GLU A 472 17.35 3.68 2.05
C GLU A 472 17.65 3.22 3.48
N MET A 473 18.63 3.85 4.13
CA MET A 473 19.06 3.53 5.48
C MET A 473 18.67 4.68 6.41
N THR A 474 17.62 4.47 7.21
CA THR A 474 17.05 5.46 8.13
C THR A 474 17.47 5.14 9.56
N ARG A 475 18.00 6.13 10.27
CA ARG A 475 18.28 6.07 11.70
C ARG A 475 17.28 6.95 12.45
N THR A 476 16.72 6.44 13.54
CA THR A 476 15.83 7.13 14.48
C THR A 476 16.49 7.19 15.86
N ILE A 477 16.44 8.37 16.51
CA ILE A 477 16.87 8.61 17.89
C ILE A 477 15.82 9.55 18.48
N GLY A 478 15.00 9.05 19.39
CA GLY A 478 13.75 9.72 19.79
C GLY A 478 12.92 10.14 18.56
N GLU A 479 12.42 11.37 18.56
CA GLU A 479 11.66 11.94 17.43
C GLU A 479 12.52 12.27 16.19
N THR A 480 13.85 12.28 16.30
CA THR A 480 14.73 12.69 15.19
C THR A 480 15.02 11.51 14.28
N SER A 481 14.68 11.63 12.99
CA SER A 481 15.06 10.67 11.94
C SER A 481 16.09 11.24 10.96
N ALA A 482 16.92 10.38 10.35
CA ALA A 482 17.90 10.76 9.34
C ALA A 482 18.11 9.61 8.34
N THR A 483 17.96 9.88 7.03
CA THR A 483 17.97 8.85 5.97
C THR A 483 19.08 9.04 4.93
N TYR A 484 19.95 8.05 4.81
CA TYR A 484 20.93 7.92 3.72
C TYR A 484 20.35 7.10 2.56
N LYS A 485 20.62 7.48 1.31
CA LYS A 485 20.14 6.74 0.11
C LYS A 485 21.33 6.26 -0.72
N PHE A 486 21.34 4.97 -1.06
CA PHE A 486 22.42 4.38 -1.88
C PHE A 486 22.29 4.77 -3.35
N THR A 487 23.43 5.09 -4.00
CA THR A 487 23.41 5.51 -5.40
C THR A 487 22.96 4.36 -6.33
N PRO A 488 22.22 4.61 -7.43
CA PRO A 488 21.68 3.56 -8.30
C PRO A 488 22.69 2.59 -8.94
N LYS A 489 23.99 2.89 -8.90
CA LYS A 489 25.08 2.05 -9.44
C LYS A 489 25.88 1.32 -8.35
N TYR A 490 25.50 1.45 -7.07
CA TYR A 490 26.22 0.80 -5.98
C TYR A 490 25.77 -0.66 -5.82
N VAL A 491 26.73 -1.57 -5.75
CA VAL A 491 26.55 -3.02 -5.58
C VAL A 491 27.45 -3.45 -4.43
N LEU A 492 26.87 -4.13 -3.43
CA LEU A 492 27.58 -4.68 -2.29
C LEU A 492 27.84 -6.16 -2.54
N ARG A 493 29.09 -6.54 -2.79
CA ARG A 493 29.43 -7.90 -3.23
C ARG A 493 29.12 -8.96 -2.17
N ALA A 494 29.04 -10.21 -2.61
CA ALA A 494 28.96 -11.38 -1.73
C ALA A 494 30.00 -11.30 -0.59
N GLY A 495 29.58 -11.51 0.66
CA GLY A 495 30.44 -11.41 1.85
C GLY A 495 31.01 -10.01 2.17
N GLN A 496 30.76 -8.98 1.36
CA GLN A 496 31.40 -7.66 1.53
C GLN A 496 30.79 -6.88 2.71
N GLN A 497 31.59 -6.00 3.32
CA GLN A 497 31.12 -4.96 4.24
C GLN A 497 31.26 -3.56 3.60
N VAL A 498 30.38 -2.64 4.01
CA VAL A 498 30.45 -1.22 3.65
C VAL A 498 30.18 -0.35 4.87
N THR A 499 31.05 0.63 5.11
CA THR A 499 30.91 1.60 6.17
C THR A 499 30.40 2.92 5.58
N VAL A 500 29.30 3.44 6.11
CA VAL A 500 28.77 4.77 5.77
C VAL A 500 29.14 5.75 6.88
N TRP A 501 30.19 6.52 6.63
CA TRP A 501 30.74 7.52 7.53
C TRP A 501 29.96 8.83 7.44
N ALA A 502 29.77 9.51 8.57
CA ALA A 502 29.28 10.88 8.59
C ALA A 502 30.39 11.88 8.20
N ALA A 503 30.02 13.09 7.77
CA ALA A 503 30.98 14.05 7.21
C ALA A 503 32.03 14.56 8.21
N ASN A 504 31.79 14.51 9.52
CA ASN A 504 32.78 14.92 10.53
C ASN A 504 33.79 13.82 10.92
N ALA A 505 33.62 12.58 10.45
CA ALA A 505 34.35 11.42 10.98
C ALA A 505 35.85 11.37 10.64
N GLY A 506 36.36 12.32 9.84
CA GLY A 506 37.79 12.45 9.50
C GLY A 506 38.36 11.43 8.51
N VAL A 507 37.55 10.46 8.06
CA VAL A 507 37.93 9.41 7.11
C VAL A 507 37.84 9.92 5.66
N SER A 508 38.77 9.52 4.79
CA SER A 508 38.71 9.76 3.34
C SER A 508 37.88 8.68 2.63
N SER A 509 36.98 9.06 1.71
CA SER A 509 36.09 8.10 1.05
C SER A 509 36.87 7.11 0.18
N SER A 510 36.63 5.81 0.38
CA SER A 510 37.22 4.71 -0.37
C SER A 510 36.11 3.81 -0.98
N PRO A 511 35.33 4.25 -1.98
CA PRO A 511 34.34 3.38 -2.60
C PRO A 511 35.01 2.16 -3.25
N PRO A 512 34.50 0.93 -3.06
CA PRO A 512 33.17 0.61 -2.54
C PRO A 512 33.06 0.40 -1.02
N THR A 513 34.16 0.39 -0.26
CA THR A 513 34.19 0.05 1.18
C THR A 513 33.80 1.20 2.11
N ASP A 514 34.27 2.43 1.84
CA ASP A 514 33.99 3.61 2.67
C ASP A 514 33.24 4.70 1.92
N LEU A 515 31.95 4.82 2.21
CA LEU A 515 31.07 5.86 1.69
C LEU A 515 30.97 7.01 2.70
N ILE A 516 31.00 8.26 2.25
CA ILE A 516 30.80 9.44 3.12
C ILE A 516 29.45 10.08 2.83
N TRP A 517 28.65 10.27 3.88
CA TRP A 517 27.41 11.04 3.83
C TRP A 517 27.70 12.55 3.93
N LYS A 518 28.17 13.13 2.83
CA LYS A 518 28.65 14.53 2.73
C LYS A 518 27.68 15.63 3.22
N ASN A 519 26.40 15.30 3.39
CA ASN A 519 25.34 16.24 3.75
C ASN A 519 24.89 16.13 5.22
N GLN A 520 25.49 15.24 6.02
CA GLN A 520 25.23 15.13 7.45
C GLN A 520 26.53 15.03 8.23
N ASN A 521 26.67 15.86 9.27
CA ASN A 521 27.90 15.93 10.04
C ASN A 521 28.09 14.71 10.95
N SER A 522 27.02 14.15 11.52
CA SER A 522 27.04 12.96 12.39
C SER A 522 25.78 12.12 12.17
N TRP A 523 25.86 10.82 12.45
CA TRP A 523 24.69 9.96 12.63
C TRP A 523 23.96 10.24 13.96
N GLY A 524 24.55 10.99 14.89
CA GLY A 524 23.95 11.34 16.18
C GLY A 524 24.12 10.25 17.26
N THR A 525 23.95 10.67 18.50
CA THR A 525 24.15 9.86 19.72
C THR A 525 22.90 9.94 20.61
N GLY A 526 22.57 8.87 21.33
CA GLY A 526 21.39 8.82 22.20
C GLY A 526 21.22 7.48 22.91
N GLU A 527 20.29 7.44 23.88
CA GLU A 527 20.06 6.30 24.77
C GLU A 527 19.22 5.18 24.12
N ASP A 528 18.41 5.54 23.13
CA ASP A 528 17.74 4.61 22.20
C ASP A 528 18.11 5.00 20.76
N VAL A 529 18.98 4.19 20.14
CA VAL A 529 19.32 4.32 18.71
C VAL A 529 18.71 3.17 17.94
N GLN A 530 17.85 3.48 16.98
CA GLN A 530 17.26 2.53 16.04
C GLN A 530 17.77 2.81 14.62
N VAL A 531 18.04 1.76 13.85
CA VAL A 531 18.48 1.87 12.45
C VAL A 531 17.75 0.81 11.62
N VAL A 532 17.19 1.25 10.50
CA VAL A 532 16.40 0.45 9.57
C VAL A 532 16.95 0.61 8.16
N LEU A 533 17.14 -0.51 7.46
CA LEU A 533 17.43 -0.57 6.04
C LEU A 533 16.15 -0.96 5.30
N LYS A 534 15.71 -0.12 4.36
CA LYS A 534 14.54 -0.34 3.51
C LYS A 534 14.96 -0.62 2.07
N ASN A 535 14.24 -1.53 1.42
CA ASN A 535 14.42 -1.81 -0.01
C ASN A 535 13.71 -0.75 -0.89
N PRO A 536 13.89 -0.75 -2.22
CA PRO A 536 13.23 0.20 -3.13
C PRO A 536 11.69 0.14 -3.12
N GLN A 537 11.10 -0.91 -2.54
CA GLN A 537 9.66 -1.10 -2.36
C GLN A 537 9.14 -0.51 -1.03
N GLY A 538 10.04 -0.07 -0.13
CA GLY A 538 9.72 0.50 1.18
C GLY A 538 9.65 -0.52 2.33
N GLU A 539 9.90 -1.80 2.06
CA GLU A 539 9.87 -2.90 3.03
C GLU A 539 11.15 -2.92 3.87
N GLU A 540 11.04 -3.29 5.15
CA GLU A 540 12.17 -3.29 6.09
C GLU A 540 12.94 -4.61 6.01
N VAL A 541 14.16 -4.54 5.45
CA VAL A 541 15.01 -5.71 5.17
C VAL A 541 16.10 -5.95 6.21
N ALA A 542 16.43 -4.93 7.02
CA ALA A 542 17.21 -5.10 8.25
C ALA A 542 16.88 -4.01 9.27
N HIS A 543 16.96 -4.36 10.55
CA HIS A 543 16.65 -3.48 11.68
C HIS A 543 17.65 -3.73 12.82
N ARG A 544 18.07 -2.69 13.54
CA ARG A 544 18.96 -2.80 14.70
C ARG A 544 18.67 -1.73 15.73
N THR A 545 18.65 -2.10 17.01
CA THR A 545 18.44 -1.21 18.15
C THR A 545 19.58 -1.33 19.15
N THR A 546 19.94 -0.22 19.79
CA THR A 546 20.81 -0.19 20.97
C THR A 546 20.11 0.56 22.09
N VAL A 547 19.98 -0.07 23.26
CA VAL A 547 19.28 0.44 24.45
C VAL A 547 20.27 0.47 25.62
N PHE A 548 20.38 1.60 26.30
CA PHE A 548 21.18 1.73 27.53
C PHE A 548 20.29 1.51 28.77
N LYS A 549 20.74 0.72 29.75
CA LYS A 549 19.98 0.48 30.99
C LYS A 549 20.80 0.85 32.24
N THR A 550 20.45 1.98 32.83
CA THR A 550 20.82 2.34 34.20
C THR A 550 19.98 1.54 35.20
N ALA A 551 20.59 1.07 36.27
CA ALA A 551 19.89 0.43 37.37
C ALA A 551 19.58 1.46 38.46
N THR A 552 18.29 1.72 38.67
CA THR A 552 17.73 2.28 39.90
C THR A 552 16.77 1.25 40.50
N GLU A 553 16.63 1.26 41.82
CA GLU A 553 16.00 0.18 42.60
C GLU A 553 14.47 0.31 42.67
N GLU A 554 13.84 -0.57 43.45
CA GLU A 554 12.40 -0.59 43.82
C GLU A 554 11.41 -1.02 42.71
N GLU A 555 10.36 -1.80 42.98
CA GLU A 555 10.15 -2.80 44.05
C GLU A 555 9.12 -3.86 43.60
N GLN A 556 8.69 -4.77 44.48
CA GLN A 556 7.60 -5.72 44.20
C GLN A 556 6.23 -5.07 44.45
N ALA A 557 5.28 -5.25 43.52
CA ALA A 557 3.85 -5.08 43.77
C ALA A 557 3.05 -6.01 42.85
N ASP A 558 2.01 -6.63 43.41
CA ASP A 558 1.04 -7.49 42.72
C ASP A 558 -0.18 -6.67 42.25
N GLU A 559 -1.32 -7.35 42.00
CA GLU A 559 -2.68 -6.81 41.87
C GLU A 559 -3.01 -6.01 40.58
N GLU A 560 -4.21 -6.10 39.97
CA GLU A 560 -5.20 -7.19 39.91
C GLU A 560 -6.19 -6.92 38.74
N GLU A 561 -7.36 -7.57 38.78
CA GLU A 561 -8.52 -7.53 37.85
C GLU A 561 -9.10 -6.10 37.64
N ASP A 562 -9.94 -5.78 36.64
CA ASP A 562 -11.32 -6.28 36.45
C ASP A 562 -11.94 -5.88 35.09
N GLU A 563 -13.05 -6.52 34.69
CA GLU A 563 -13.92 -6.12 33.56
C GLU A 563 -15.04 -5.18 34.06
N GLY A 564 -15.23 -3.99 33.44
CA GLY A 564 -16.29 -3.06 33.83
C GLY A 564 -16.81 -2.19 32.67
N VAL A 565 -18.15 -2.07 32.55
CA VAL A 565 -18.82 -1.54 31.33
C VAL A 565 -19.93 -0.52 31.65
N GLU A 566 -20.03 0.50 30.77
CA GLU A 566 -21.19 1.37 30.47
C GLU A 566 -21.55 2.64 31.29
N VAL A 567 -22.43 3.46 30.64
CA VAL A 567 -23.17 4.67 31.06
C VAL A 567 -22.40 6.03 30.99
N ILE A 568 -22.56 6.99 30.04
CA ILE A 568 -23.71 7.70 29.36
C ILE A 568 -24.21 8.94 30.16
N GLU A 569 -24.56 10.15 29.64
CA GLU A 569 -24.46 10.95 28.37
C GLU A 569 -24.76 12.46 28.76
N GLU A 570 -24.79 13.52 27.93
CA GLU A 570 -24.65 13.72 26.46
C GLU A 570 -23.40 14.61 26.11
N ASP A 571 -23.36 15.95 26.06
CA ASP A 571 -24.34 17.03 26.28
C ASP A 571 -24.08 18.23 25.33
N LEU A 572 -25.03 18.47 24.39
CA LEU A 572 -25.38 19.69 23.65
C LEU A 572 -24.32 20.45 22.79
N PHE A 573 -24.61 20.94 21.56
CA PHE A 573 -25.75 20.77 20.64
C PHE A 573 -25.45 21.39 19.25
N HIS A 574 -26.19 20.99 18.19
CA HIS A 574 -26.30 21.64 16.86
C HIS A 574 -25.03 21.61 15.94
N GLN A 575 -25.11 21.66 14.59
CA GLN A 575 -26.24 21.81 13.66
C GLN A 575 -26.03 21.00 12.34
N GLN A 576 -27.08 20.90 11.51
CA GLN A 576 -27.12 20.17 10.22
C GLN A 576 -26.42 20.91 9.06
N GLY A 577 -26.03 20.19 7.99
CA GLY A 577 -25.90 20.80 6.65
C GLY A 577 -25.01 20.11 5.59
N ASP A 578 -25.53 19.09 4.88
CA ASP A 578 -25.11 18.83 3.48
C ASP A 578 -25.78 19.88 2.57
N PRO A 579 -25.13 20.30 1.47
CA PRO A 579 -25.83 20.10 0.20
C PRO A 579 -24.93 19.75 -1.01
N ARG A 580 -25.36 18.70 -1.73
CA ARG A 580 -25.11 18.48 -3.17
C ARG A 580 -25.31 19.74 -4.04
N ALA A 581 -24.52 19.87 -5.13
CA ALA A 581 -24.99 19.90 -6.55
C ALA A 581 -24.31 20.90 -7.55
N THR A 582 -23.52 20.33 -8.48
CA THR A 582 -23.45 20.65 -9.94
C THR A 582 -22.60 21.81 -10.52
N LYS A 583 -22.11 21.53 -11.76
CA LYS A 583 -21.71 22.39 -12.92
C LYS A 583 -20.24 22.84 -13.11
N ARG A 584 -19.64 22.23 -14.16
CA ARG A 584 -18.56 22.75 -15.06
C ARG A 584 -17.18 22.93 -14.40
N GLY A 585 -16.04 22.88 -15.13
CA GLY A 585 -15.81 22.58 -16.55
C GLY A 585 -14.47 23.17 -17.03
N CYS A 586 -13.82 22.52 -18.00
CA CYS A 586 -12.41 22.75 -18.45
C CYS A 586 -11.35 22.27 -17.43
N ALA A 587 -10.12 21.88 -17.81
CA ALA A 587 -9.46 21.95 -19.13
C ALA A 587 -8.43 20.81 -19.35
N ILE A 588 -8.01 20.62 -20.62
CA ILE A 588 -6.80 19.90 -21.09
C ILE A 588 -6.86 18.35 -20.98
N MET A 589 -6.45 17.55 -21.97
CA MET A 589 -5.96 17.87 -23.33
C MET A 589 -7.08 17.88 -24.37
#